data_AF-A0A2I1F634-F1
#
_entry.id   AF-A0A2I1F634-F1
#
_cell.length_a   1.000
_cell.length_b   1.000
_cell.length_c   1.000
_cell.angle_alpha   90.00
_cell.angle_beta   90.00
_cell.angle_gamma   90.00
#
_symmetry.space_group_name_H-M   'P 1'
#
loop_
_entity.id
_entity.type
_entity.pdbx_description
1 polymer ?
#
loop_
_entity_poly.entity_id
_entity_poly.type
_entity_poly.pdbx_seq_one_letter_code
_entity_poly.pdbx_strand_id
1 'polypeptide(L)'
;MIDKLRKHRNRQELKERKKKRAEIMRSLYEEINSLNIEINIRKREIYLEEDIGKMLNRILEKKREKINMTGLVIKENGKITIEKDQNKIKEKVLKHNKEWTKKREINLDELEYDPDWREIYAPKDDINEETYKNLMTPIKMEELENVLQNLKTNKAPGLSGITYDF
;
A
#
# COMPACT_ATOMS: atom_id res chain seq x y z
N MET A 1 31.95 -49.22 -8.37
CA MET A 1 31.21 -48.48 -7.31
C MET A 1 29.69 -48.76 -7.36
N ILE A 2 29.09 -48.87 -8.56
CA ILE A 2 27.65 -49.18 -8.76
C ILE A 2 27.27 -50.63 -8.40
N ASP A 3 28.16 -51.62 -8.59
CA ASP A 3 27.83 -53.03 -8.34
C ASP A 3 27.46 -53.34 -6.89
N LYS A 4 27.96 -52.55 -5.93
CA LYS A 4 27.59 -52.68 -4.52
C LYS A 4 26.12 -52.33 -4.27
N LEU A 5 25.46 -51.54 -5.13
CA LEU A 5 24.04 -51.18 -5.02
C LEU A 5 23.09 -52.22 -5.65
N ARG A 6 23.61 -53.29 -6.26
CA ARG A 6 22.78 -54.40 -6.76
C ARG A 6 22.16 -55.22 -5.63
N LYS A 7 22.79 -55.25 -4.46
CA LYS A 7 22.27 -55.90 -3.24
C LYS A 7 21.23 -55.00 -2.55
N HIS A 8 20.05 -55.55 -2.25
CA HIS A 8 18.94 -54.83 -1.61
C HIS A 8 19.35 -54.13 -0.30
N ARG A 9 20.09 -54.84 0.57
CA ARG A 9 20.60 -54.33 1.85
C ARG A 9 21.37 -53.01 1.68
N ASN A 10 22.26 -52.95 0.70
CA ASN A 10 23.10 -51.77 0.45
C ASN A 10 22.28 -50.59 -0.11
N ARG A 11 21.15 -50.85 -0.79
CA ARG A 11 20.21 -49.79 -1.21
C ARG A 11 19.42 -49.23 -0.03
N GLN A 12 19.00 -50.08 0.91
CA GLN A 12 18.32 -49.64 2.13
C GLN A 12 19.25 -48.79 3.00
N GLU A 13 20.49 -49.23 3.21
CA GLU A 13 21.49 -48.46 3.95
C GLU A 13 21.74 -47.07 3.31
N LEU A 14 21.82 -46.99 1.98
CA LEU A 14 21.95 -45.72 1.28
C LEU A 14 20.72 -44.82 1.49
N LYS A 15 19.51 -45.38 1.46
CA LYS A 15 18.27 -44.62 1.73
C LYS A 15 18.26 -44.07 3.16
N GLU A 16 18.64 -44.87 4.13
CA GLU A 16 18.76 -44.44 5.54
C GLU A 16 19.81 -43.33 5.71
N ARG A 17 20.97 -43.47 5.07
CA ARG A 17 22.02 -42.43 5.10
C ARG A 17 21.55 -41.13 4.46
N LYS A 18 20.81 -41.19 3.36
CA LYS A 18 20.20 -40.00 2.73
C LYS A 18 19.16 -39.35 3.65
N LYS A 19 18.32 -40.14 4.31
CA LYS A 19 17.32 -39.65 5.26
C LYS A 19 17.99 -38.93 6.44
N LYS A 20 18.97 -39.56 7.08
CA LYS A 20 19.76 -38.95 8.17
C LYS A 20 20.43 -37.65 7.74
N ARG A 21 21.00 -37.59 6.53
CA ARG A 21 21.60 -36.36 5.99
C ARG A 21 20.57 -35.25 5.81
N ALA A 22 19.37 -35.58 5.32
CA ALA A 22 18.30 -34.60 5.15
C ALA A 22 17.81 -34.05 6.50
N GLU A 23 17.71 -34.90 7.52
CA GLU A 23 17.35 -34.52 8.89
C GLU A 23 18.40 -33.58 9.50
N ILE A 24 19.69 -33.94 9.39
CA ILE A 24 20.79 -33.08 9.86
C ILE A 24 20.78 -31.74 9.13
N MET A 25 20.60 -31.74 7.81
CA MET A 25 20.58 -30.52 7.02
C MET A 25 19.41 -29.61 7.43
N ARG A 26 18.23 -30.18 7.67
CA ARG A 26 17.07 -29.42 8.14
C ARG A 26 17.35 -28.76 9.49
N SER A 27 17.88 -29.51 10.46
CA SER A 27 18.25 -28.99 11.77
C SER A 27 19.27 -27.84 11.67
N LEU A 28 20.27 -27.99 10.80
CA LEU A 28 21.29 -26.95 10.57
C LEU A 28 20.69 -25.69 9.94
N TYR A 29 19.75 -25.84 9.00
CA TYR A 29 19.04 -24.70 8.42
C TYR A 29 18.18 -23.97 9.44
N GLU A 30 17.49 -24.70 10.32
CA GLU A 30 16.69 -24.12 11.41
C GLU A 30 17.58 -23.31 12.37
N GLU A 31 18.73 -23.86 12.75
CA GLU A 31 19.71 -23.18 13.61
C GLU A 31 20.26 -21.90 12.94
N ILE A 32 20.70 -21.99 11.69
CA ILE A 32 21.19 -20.84 10.92
C ILE A 32 20.09 -19.77 10.80
N ASN A 33 18.85 -20.17 10.55
CA ASN A 33 17.73 -19.24 10.44
C ASN A 33 17.47 -18.53 11.79
N SER A 34 17.46 -19.29 12.89
CA SER A 34 17.30 -18.72 14.23
C SER A 34 18.41 -17.72 14.57
N LEU A 35 19.67 -18.06 14.28
CA LEU A 35 20.81 -17.15 14.46
C LEU A 35 20.67 -15.88 13.63
N ASN A 36 20.23 -16.00 12.38
CA ASN A 36 20.00 -14.84 11.52
C ASN A 36 18.89 -13.93 12.05
N ILE A 37 17.81 -14.51 12.56
CA ILE A 37 16.72 -13.75 13.19
C ILE A 37 17.27 -12.96 14.39
N GLU A 38 18.02 -13.62 15.27
CA GLU A 38 18.59 -12.99 16.45
C GLU A 38 19.57 -11.85 16.10
N ILE A 39 20.46 -12.08 15.14
CA ILE A 39 21.38 -11.06 14.63
C ILE A 39 20.62 -9.84 14.09
N ASN A 40 19.51 -10.07 13.37
CA ASN A 40 18.72 -8.99 12.81
C ASN A 40 17.93 -8.22 13.87
N ILE A 41 17.47 -8.88 14.94
CA ILE A 41 16.85 -8.21 16.09
C ILE A 41 17.86 -7.29 16.77
N ARG A 42 19.06 -7.79 17.12
CA ARG A 42 20.10 -6.97 17.75
C ARG A 42 20.52 -5.78 16.89
N LYS A 43 20.68 -5.98 15.58
CA LYS A 43 20.96 -4.87 14.64
C LYS A 43 19.86 -3.81 14.64
N ARG A 44 18.60 -4.22 14.77
CA ARG A 44 17.46 -3.31 14.83
C ARG A 44 17.44 -2.51 16.13
N GLU A 45 17.75 -3.14 17.26
CA GLU A 45 17.89 -2.46 18.56
C GLU A 45 18.98 -1.38 18.50
N ILE A 46 20.16 -1.73 17.97
CA ILE A 46 21.25 -0.76 17.76
C ILE A 46 20.78 0.41 16.89
N TYR A 47 20.07 0.14 15.78
CA TYR A 47 19.55 1.24 14.94
C TYR A 47 18.45 2.06 15.61
N LEU A 48 17.68 1.49 16.54
CA LEU A 48 16.69 2.27 17.28
C LEU A 48 17.37 3.32 18.17
N GLU A 49 18.54 3.01 18.72
CA GLU A 49 19.32 3.92 19.56
C GLU A 49 20.17 4.90 18.73
N GLU A 50 20.85 4.42 17.69
CA GLU A 50 21.84 5.21 16.94
C GLU A 50 21.26 5.93 15.70
N ASP A 51 20.31 5.33 14.98
CA ASP A 51 19.80 5.83 13.69
C ASP A 51 18.38 5.31 13.37
N ILE A 52 17.38 5.96 13.98
CA ILE A 52 15.96 5.62 13.82
C ILE A 52 15.55 5.67 12.34
N GLY A 53 16.12 6.58 11.55
CA GLY A 53 15.81 6.70 10.12
C GLY A 53 16.20 5.46 9.32
N LYS A 54 17.40 4.93 9.58
CA LYS A 54 17.89 3.68 8.98
C LYS A 54 17.09 2.47 9.45
N MET A 55 16.69 2.43 10.72
CA MET A 55 15.78 1.41 11.24
C MET A 55 14.45 1.41 10.46
N LEU A 56 13.80 2.56 10.35
CA LEU A 56 12.52 2.73 9.65
C LEU A 56 12.62 2.35 8.17
N ASN A 57 13.67 2.77 7.48
CA ASN A 57 13.87 2.43 6.07
C ASN A 57 14.00 0.90 5.84
N ARG A 58 14.62 0.18 6.79
CA ARG A 58 14.73 -1.28 6.73
C ARG A 58 13.42 -2.00 7.01
N ILE A 59 12.67 -1.59 8.04
CA ILE A 59 11.38 -2.21 8.40
C ILE A 59 10.35 -1.99 7.31
N LEU A 60 10.28 -0.78 6.77
CA LEU A 60 9.30 -0.41 5.77
C LEU A 60 9.65 -0.95 4.37
N GLU A 61 10.79 -1.63 4.22
CA GLU A 61 11.33 -2.11 2.94
C GLU A 61 11.22 -1.05 1.84
N LYS A 62 11.39 0.23 2.20
CA LYS A 62 11.25 1.37 1.28
C LYS A 62 12.40 1.33 0.27
N LYS A 63 12.32 0.44 -0.72
CA LYS A 63 13.06 0.58 -1.96
C LYS A 63 12.55 1.85 -2.60
N ARG A 64 13.36 2.91 -2.53
CA ARG A 64 13.21 4.03 -3.46
C ARG A 64 13.53 3.47 -4.83
N GLU A 65 12.54 2.89 -5.49
CA GLU A 65 12.66 2.53 -6.90
C GLU A 65 12.95 3.84 -7.63
N LYS A 66 14.18 3.95 -8.15
CA LYS A 66 14.49 5.04 -9.07
C LYS A 66 13.69 4.75 -10.32
N ILE A 67 12.74 5.62 -10.65
CA ILE A 67 12.02 5.55 -11.91
C ILE A 67 13.07 5.62 -13.02
N ASN A 68 13.26 4.49 -13.72
CA ASN A 68 14.18 4.42 -14.84
C ASN A 68 13.47 4.95 -16.09
N MET A 69 13.80 6.18 -16.49
CA MET A 69 13.26 6.81 -17.70
C MET A 69 14.15 6.58 -18.95
N THR A 70 15.11 5.64 -18.90
CA THR A 70 15.99 5.34 -20.04
C THR A 70 15.23 4.75 -21.23
N GLY A 71 14.06 4.15 -21.00
CA GLY A 71 13.19 3.67 -22.07
C GLY A 71 11.74 3.58 -21.64
N LEU A 72 10.83 3.78 -22.58
CA LEU A 72 9.39 3.65 -22.40
C LEU A 72 8.89 2.42 -23.17
N VAL A 73 8.25 1.50 -22.47
CA VAL A 73 7.60 0.34 -23.08
C VAL A 73 6.20 0.75 -23.52
N ILE A 74 5.93 0.65 -24.81
CA ILE A 74 4.63 0.98 -25.41
C ILE A 74 3.98 -0.34 -25.88
N LYS A 75 2.79 -0.61 -25.35
CA LYS A 75 1.97 -1.76 -25.75
C LYS A 75 0.75 -1.26 -26.53
N GLU A 76 0.77 -1.43 -27.84
CA GLU A 76 -0.32 -0.99 -28.72
C GLU A 76 -0.64 -2.14 -29.69
N ASN A 77 -1.93 -2.46 -29.86
CA ASN A 77 -2.43 -3.48 -30.81
C ASN A 77 -1.71 -4.84 -30.73
N GLY A 78 -1.41 -5.30 -29.52
CA GLY A 78 -0.72 -6.57 -29.28
C GLY A 78 0.78 -6.56 -29.61
N LYS A 79 1.35 -5.43 -30.07
CA LYS A 79 2.79 -5.24 -30.28
C LYS A 79 3.41 -4.49 -29.11
N ILE A 80 4.59 -4.95 -28.69
CA ILE A 80 5.39 -4.31 -27.66
C ILE A 80 6.57 -3.63 -28.35
N THR A 81 6.69 -2.32 -28.19
CA THR A 81 7.83 -1.54 -28.68
C THR A 81 8.51 -0.81 -27.53
N ILE A 82 9.80 -0.52 -27.67
CA ILE A 82 10.59 0.19 -26.66
C ILE A 82 11.10 1.48 -27.31
N GLU A 83 10.63 2.62 -26.81
CA GLU A 83 11.15 3.93 -27.20
C GLU A 83 12.29 4.31 -26.25
N LYS A 84 13.43 4.75 -26.81
CA LYS A 84 14.62 5.18 -26.05
C LYS A 84 14.94 6.66 -26.24
N ASP A 85 14.32 7.30 -27.24
CA ASP A 85 14.45 8.74 -27.47
C ASP A 85 13.80 9.53 -26.33
N GLN A 86 14.64 10.26 -25.59
CA GLN A 86 14.23 11.01 -24.41
C GLN A 86 13.19 12.10 -24.71
N ASN A 87 13.22 12.70 -25.91
CA ASN A 87 12.25 13.73 -26.28
C ASN A 87 10.88 13.11 -26.53
N LYS A 88 10.84 11.98 -27.26
CA LYS A 88 9.59 11.23 -27.49
C LYS A 88 9.00 10.65 -26.22
N ILE A 89 9.86 10.16 -25.31
CA ILE A 89 9.42 9.68 -23.99
C ILE A 89 8.74 10.81 -23.22
N LYS A 90 9.37 11.99 -23.13
CA LYS A 90 8.79 13.15 -22.44
C LYS A 90 7.44 13.55 -23.03
N GLU A 91 7.34 13.62 -24.35
CA GLU A 91 6.10 13.97 -25.04
C GLU A 91 4.98 12.96 -24.75
N LYS A 92 5.28 11.65 -24.87
CA LYS A 92 4.31 10.59 -24.58
C LYS A 92 3.87 10.58 -23.12
N VAL A 93 4.80 10.73 -22.18
CA VAL A 93 4.49 10.79 -20.74
C VAL A 93 3.63 12.02 -20.42
N LEU A 94 3.94 13.17 -21.01
CA LEU A 94 3.13 14.38 -20.83
C LEU A 94 1.71 14.19 -21.38
N LYS A 95 1.60 13.64 -22.59
CA LYS A 95 0.31 13.35 -23.22
C LYS A 95 -0.53 12.39 -22.38
N HIS A 96 0.06 11.27 -21.96
CA HIS A 96 -0.61 10.28 -21.12
C HIS A 96 -1.12 10.89 -19.81
N ASN A 97 -0.30 11.66 -19.10
CA ASN A 97 -0.71 12.29 -17.85
C ASN A 97 -1.83 13.33 -18.07
N LYS A 98 -1.76 14.12 -19.15
CA LYS A 98 -2.82 15.06 -19.52
C LYS A 98 -4.14 14.34 -19.83
N GLU A 99 -4.09 13.24 -20.57
CA GLU A 99 -5.28 12.45 -20.89
C GLU A 99 -5.87 11.79 -19.66
N TRP A 100 -5.03 11.20 -18.80
CA TRP A 100 -5.46 10.57 -17.55
C TRP A 100 -6.12 11.56 -16.58
N THR A 101 -5.60 12.79 -16.51
CA THR A 101 -6.10 13.85 -15.63
C THR A 101 -7.11 14.80 -16.31
N LYS A 102 -7.46 14.55 -17.57
CA LYS A 102 -8.47 15.34 -18.29
C LYS A 102 -9.79 15.27 -17.51
N LYS A 103 -10.55 16.37 -17.52
CA LYS A 103 -11.95 16.36 -17.09
C LYS A 103 -12.66 15.21 -17.80
N ARG A 104 -13.19 14.27 -17.02
CA ARG A 104 -14.00 13.17 -17.56
C ARG A 104 -15.28 13.76 -18.13
N GLU A 105 -15.53 13.49 -19.38
CA GLU A 105 -16.83 13.73 -20.01
C GLU A 105 -17.70 12.55 -19.59
N ILE A 106 -18.46 12.73 -18.52
CA ILE A 106 -19.39 11.72 -18.00
C ILE A 106 -20.75 12.03 -18.60
N ASN A 107 -21.32 11.07 -19.32
CA ASN A 107 -22.71 11.12 -19.72
C ASN A 107 -23.58 10.75 -18.49
N LEU A 108 -24.23 11.74 -17.89
CA LEU A 108 -25.07 11.52 -16.71
C LEU A 108 -26.27 10.64 -17.02
N ASP A 109 -26.80 10.72 -18.24
CA ASP A 109 -27.91 9.87 -18.68
C ASP A 109 -27.46 8.40 -18.67
N GLU A 110 -26.27 8.08 -19.19
CA GLU A 110 -25.72 6.72 -19.14
C GLU A 110 -25.51 6.22 -17.71
N LEU A 111 -25.14 7.11 -16.78
CA LEU A 111 -24.92 6.74 -15.38
C LEU A 111 -26.23 6.43 -14.64
N GLU A 112 -27.32 7.10 -15.00
CA GLU A 112 -28.66 6.86 -14.45
C GLU A 112 -29.25 5.51 -14.93
N TYR A 113 -28.91 5.11 -16.16
CA TYR A 113 -29.31 3.83 -16.74
C TYR A 113 -28.32 2.69 -16.46
N ASP A 114 -27.17 2.97 -15.84
CA ASP A 114 -26.20 1.94 -15.44
C ASP A 114 -26.75 1.13 -14.26
N PRO A 115 -26.99 -0.19 -14.43
CA PRO A 115 -27.59 -1.02 -13.40
C PRO A 115 -26.77 -1.09 -12.11
N ASP A 116 -25.43 -1.07 -12.22
CA ASP A 116 -24.52 -1.23 -11.10
C ASP A 116 -24.55 0.03 -10.22
N TRP A 117 -24.55 1.22 -10.84
CA TRP A 117 -24.60 2.49 -10.12
C TRP A 117 -25.99 2.80 -9.56
N ARG A 118 -27.05 2.41 -10.27
CA ARG A 118 -28.43 2.66 -9.86
C ARG A 118 -28.77 2.00 -8.52
N GLU A 119 -28.28 0.79 -8.29
CA GLU A 119 -28.47 0.12 -7.00
C GLU A 119 -27.68 0.81 -5.87
N ILE A 120 -26.43 1.18 -6.13
CA ILE A 120 -25.54 1.80 -5.13
C ILE A 120 -26.06 3.18 -4.67
N TYR A 121 -26.60 3.96 -5.59
CA TYR A 121 -27.10 5.32 -5.32
C TYR A 121 -28.60 5.40 -5.09
N ALA A 122 -29.29 4.25 -5.01
CA ALA A 122 -30.70 4.22 -4.62
C ALA A 122 -30.86 4.82 -3.20
N PRO A 123 -31.90 5.64 -2.96
CA PRO A 123 -32.27 6.06 -1.61
C PRO A 123 -32.41 4.85 -0.70
N LYS A 124 -31.85 4.94 0.50
CA LYS A 124 -31.98 3.87 1.48
C LYS A 124 -33.27 4.06 2.27
N ASP A 125 -34.14 3.06 2.24
CA ASP A 125 -35.45 3.10 2.92
C ASP A 125 -35.34 3.18 4.46
N ASP A 126 -34.20 2.79 5.04
CA ASP A 126 -33.94 2.85 6.47
C ASP A 126 -33.52 4.25 6.96
N ILE A 127 -33.27 5.19 6.05
CA ILE A 127 -32.89 6.56 6.38
C ILE A 127 -34.10 7.48 6.20
N ASN A 128 -34.50 8.16 7.28
CA ASN A 128 -35.54 9.19 7.19
C ASN A 128 -35.04 10.37 6.35
N GLU A 129 -35.73 10.66 5.25
CA GLU A 129 -35.44 11.79 4.33
C GLU A 129 -35.33 13.14 5.04
N GLU A 130 -36.06 13.36 6.14
CA GLU A 130 -35.99 14.62 6.90
C GLU A 130 -34.67 14.81 7.64
N THR A 131 -33.89 13.74 7.85
CA THR A 131 -32.59 13.77 8.54
C THR A 131 -31.62 14.77 7.91
N TYR A 132 -31.70 14.91 6.57
CA TYR A 132 -30.79 15.76 5.79
C TYR A 132 -31.44 17.07 5.31
N LYS A 133 -32.72 17.30 5.63
CA LYS A 133 -33.51 18.45 5.16
C LYS A 133 -32.84 19.80 5.46
N ASN A 134 -32.12 19.87 6.58
CA ASN A 134 -31.47 21.10 7.02
C ASN A 134 -30.03 21.25 6.51
N LEU A 135 -29.43 20.23 5.85
CA LEU A 135 -28.04 20.30 5.39
C LEU A 135 -27.80 21.43 4.38
N MET A 136 -28.80 21.70 3.54
CA MET A 136 -28.74 22.77 2.54
C MET A 136 -29.28 24.11 3.07
N THR A 137 -29.72 24.15 4.32
CA THR A 137 -30.17 25.41 4.94
C THR A 137 -28.95 26.29 5.20
N PRO A 138 -28.90 27.53 4.69
CA PRO A 138 -27.79 28.43 4.95
C PRO A 138 -27.66 28.72 6.45
N ILE A 139 -26.43 28.66 6.96
CA ILE A 139 -26.11 29.02 8.35
C ILE A 139 -26.36 30.51 8.53
N LYS A 140 -27.11 30.87 9.58
CA LYS A 140 -27.39 32.27 9.90
C LYS A 140 -26.38 32.83 10.91
N MET A 141 -26.23 34.15 10.92
CA MET A 141 -25.29 34.80 11.84
C MET A 141 -25.71 34.61 13.30
N GLU A 142 -27.01 34.66 13.59
CA GLU A 142 -27.52 34.50 14.96
C GLU A 142 -27.22 33.10 15.52
N GLU A 143 -27.19 32.08 14.66
CA GLU A 143 -26.82 30.71 15.05
C GLU A 143 -25.34 30.64 15.46
N LEU A 144 -24.46 31.31 14.70
CA LEU A 144 -23.04 31.40 15.01
C LEU A 144 -22.81 32.14 16.33
N GLU A 145 -23.46 33.28 16.52
CA GLU A 145 -23.38 34.07 17.76
C GLU A 145 -23.83 33.26 18.99
N ASN A 146 -24.94 32.54 18.86
CA ASN A 146 -25.46 31.68 19.93
C ASN A 146 -24.49 30.53 20.25
N VAL A 147 -23.87 29.91 19.23
CA VAL A 147 -22.84 28.87 19.45
C VAL A 147 -21.64 29.45 20.18
N LEU A 148 -21.14 30.61 19.75
CA LEU A 148 -20.00 31.29 20.37
C LEU A 148 -20.26 31.64 21.84
N GLN A 149 -21.45 32.16 22.16
CA GLN A 149 -21.84 32.48 23.55
C GLN A 149 -21.91 31.25 24.46
N ASN A 150 -22.18 30.07 23.90
CA ASN A 150 -22.28 28.81 24.65
C ASN A 150 -20.96 28.02 24.72
N LEU A 151 -19.85 28.56 24.18
CA LEU A 151 -18.55 27.92 24.29
C LEU A 151 -18.05 27.95 25.74
N LYS A 152 -17.43 26.84 26.18
CA LYS A 152 -16.83 26.76 27.51
C LYS A 152 -15.54 27.57 27.53
N THR A 153 -15.47 28.56 28.42
CA THR A 153 -14.26 29.35 28.68
C THR A 153 -13.18 28.51 29.40
N ASN A 154 -11.92 28.97 29.35
CA ASN A 154 -10.76 28.33 30.00
C ASN A 154 -10.47 26.88 29.53
N LYS A 155 -10.70 26.58 28.24
CA LYS A 155 -10.31 25.30 27.63
C LYS A 155 -8.89 25.39 27.07
N ALA A 156 -8.13 24.31 27.25
CA ALA A 156 -6.81 24.19 26.63
C ALA A 156 -6.91 24.33 25.10
N PRO A 157 -6.00 25.08 24.46
CA PRO A 157 -6.00 25.24 23.01
C PRO A 157 -5.77 23.90 22.31
N GLY A 158 -6.39 23.72 21.14
CA GLY A 158 -6.17 22.55 20.28
C GLY A 158 -4.80 22.55 19.61
N LEU A 159 -4.58 21.63 18.67
CA LEU A 159 -3.31 21.51 17.91
C LEU A 159 -2.90 22.79 17.16
N SER A 160 -3.87 23.68 16.87
CA SER A 160 -3.60 24.98 16.24
C SER A 160 -3.03 26.03 17.20
N GLY A 161 -3.07 25.79 18.52
CA GLY A 161 -2.62 26.75 19.54
C GLY A 161 -3.59 27.92 19.78
N ILE A 162 -4.74 27.97 19.10
CA ILE A 162 -5.73 29.03 19.25
C ILE A 162 -6.53 28.81 20.53
N THR A 163 -6.50 29.81 21.44
CA THR A 163 -7.30 29.84 22.67
C THR A 163 -8.67 30.46 22.43
N TYR A 164 -9.65 30.12 23.28
CA TYR A 164 -11.01 30.66 23.19
C TYR A 164 -11.16 32.05 23.83
N ASP A 165 -10.20 32.44 24.67
CA ASP A 165 -10.20 33.70 25.41
C ASP A 165 -9.38 34.72 24.60
N PHE A 166 -10.08 35.69 23.99
CA PHE A 166 -9.55 36.88 23.32
C PHE A 166 -10.07 38.15 23.99
#